data_AF-A0A7X6PV99-F1
#
_entry.id   AF-A0A7X6PV99-F1
#
_cell.length_a   1.000
_cell.length_b   1.000
_cell.length_c   1.000
_cell.angle_alpha   90.00
_cell.angle_beta   90.00
_cell.angle_gamma   90.00
#
_symmetry.space_group_name_H-M   'P 1'
#
loop_
_entity.id
_entity.type
_entity.pdbx_description
1 polymer ?
#
loop_
_entity_poly.entity_id
_entity_poly.type
_entity_poly.pdbx_seq_one_letter_code
_entity_poly.pdbx_strand_id
1 'polypeptide(L)'
;MKNIIKYAALLLVIASLFLQSCSTANDNKVAEKNTQETAIKEPVKITVMNPAIANPFVDRVALTERLDTLDGKTLYLVDINWGGPDAAYGVFEEMEIWFNENMPKVNVVVKRKAGSYMADDPALWKEIGEKGHAALIGVSG
;
A
#
# COMPACT_ATOMS: atom_id res chain seq x y z
N MET A 1 -68.90 38.63 16.61
CA MET A 1 -67.78 38.45 17.56
C MET A 1 -67.95 37.20 18.45
N LYS A 2 -68.15 35.99 17.88
CA LYS A 2 -68.26 34.73 18.65
C LYS A 2 -67.37 33.59 18.14
N ASN A 3 -66.67 33.79 17.01
CA ASN A 3 -65.85 32.75 16.39
C ASN A 3 -64.34 32.97 16.55
N ILE A 4 -63.87 34.17 16.93
CA ILE A 4 -62.43 34.45 17.15
C ILE A 4 -61.96 33.95 18.53
N ILE A 5 -62.83 34.00 19.55
CA ILE A 5 -62.51 33.51 20.90
C ILE A 5 -62.37 31.98 20.95
N LYS A 6 -63.09 31.26 20.08
CA LYS A 6 -63.03 29.78 20.02
C LYS A 6 -61.70 29.26 19.46
N TYR A 7 -61.07 29.97 18.51
CA TYR A 7 -59.78 29.56 17.96
C TYR A 7 -58.58 29.96 18.84
N ALA A 8 -58.70 31.04 19.63
CA ALA A 8 -57.70 31.40 20.63
C ALA A 8 -57.60 30.36 21.77
N ALA A 9 -58.73 29.77 22.18
CA ALA A 9 -58.75 28.67 23.14
C ALA A 9 -58.22 27.35 22.53
N LEU A 10 -58.43 27.12 21.22
CA LEU A 10 -57.96 25.92 20.53
C LEU A 10 -56.45 25.94 20.26
N LEU A 11 -55.85 27.11 20.03
CA LEU A 11 -54.39 27.24 19.84
C LEU A 11 -53.59 27.19 21.15
N LEU A 12 -54.16 27.61 22.28
CA LEU A 12 -53.51 27.54 23.60
C LEU A 12 -53.48 26.12 24.19
N VAL A 13 -54.40 25.22 23.79
CA VAL A 13 -54.42 23.82 24.22
C VAL A 13 -53.45 22.95 23.41
N ILE A 14 -53.14 23.33 22.16
CA ILE A 14 -52.20 22.59 21.31
C ILE A 14 -50.73 22.90 21.70
N ALA A 15 -50.44 24.09 22.21
CA ALA A 15 -49.10 24.49 22.64
C ALA A 15 -48.66 23.90 23.99
N SER A 16 -49.60 23.47 24.85
CA SER A 16 -49.29 22.85 26.16
C SER A 16 -49.16 21.32 26.11
N LEU A 17 -49.55 20.66 25.02
CA LEU A 17 -49.38 19.20 24.87
C LEU A 17 -48.02 18.76 24.33
N PHE A 18 -47.17 19.69 23.86
CA PHE A 18 -45.89 19.34 23.22
C PHE A 18 -44.64 19.48 24.10
N LEU A 19 -44.75 19.89 25.38
CA LEU A 19 -43.58 20.08 26.26
C LEU A 19 -43.50 19.18 27.50
N GLN A 20 -44.43 18.26 27.72
CA GLN A 20 -44.36 17.32 28.84
C GLN A 20 -44.57 15.89 28.37
N SER A 21 -43.48 15.26 27.91
CA SER A 21 -43.21 13.84 28.14
C SER A 21 -41.74 13.55 27.78
N CYS A 22 -40.86 14.06 28.64
CA CYS A 22 -39.64 13.34 28.98
C CYS A 22 -40.01 12.32 30.06
N SER A 23 -39.50 11.09 29.89
CA SER A 23 -39.40 10.03 30.91
C SER A 23 -40.68 9.31 31.34
N THR A 24 -40.87 8.06 30.91
CA THR A 24 -40.52 6.85 31.70
C THR A 24 -41.11 5.60 31.04
N ALA A 25 -40.33 4.53 31.08
CA ALA A 25 -40.72 3.19 30.69
C ALA A 25 -41.93 2.70 31.51
N ASN A 26 -42.84 1.96 30.88
CA ASN A 26 -43.46 0.81 31.54
C ASN A 26 -44.05 -0.18 30.53
N ASP A 27 -43.84 -1.45 30.84
CA ASP A 27 -44.07 -2.62 30.01
C ASP A 27 -45.56 -2.95 29.78
N ASN A 28 -45.76 -3.80 28.77
CA ASN A 28 -46.90 -4.71 28.58
C ASN A 28 -48.15 -4.15 27.88
N LYS A 29 -48.15 -4.29 26.54
CA LYS A 29 -49.27 -4.97 25.87
C LYS A 29 -48.79 -5.69 24.61
N VAL A 30 -49.01 -7.00 24.65
CA VAL A 30 -48.73 -7.97 23.60
C VAL A 30 -49.35 -7.51 22.28
N ALA A 31 -48.50 -7.10 21.34
CA ALA A 31 -48.86 -7.13 19.94
C ALA A 31 -48.76 -8.59 19.50
N GLU A 32 -49.89 -9.20 19.16
CA GLU A 32 -49.94 -10.44 18.40
C GLU A 32 -49.21 -10.19 17.07
N LYS A 33 -47.91 -10.50 17.07
CA LYS A 33 -47.18 -10.73 15.84
C LYS A 33 -47.82 -11.93 15.20
N ASN A 34 -48.52 -11.67 14.10
CA ASN A 34 -48.94 -12.66 13.14
C ASN A 34 -47.68 -13.44 12.74
N THR A 35 -47.48 -14.63 13.33
CA THR A 35 -46.38 -15.54 13.01
C THR A 35 -46.68 -16.09 11.62
N GLN A 36 -46.31 -15.34 10.60
CA GLN A 36 -45.88 -16.00 9.38
C GLN A 36 -44.53 -16.62 9.69
N GLU A 37 -44.57 -17.92 9.95
CA GLU A 37 -43.41 -18.80 9.89
C GLU A 37 -42.87 -18.71 8.46
N THR A 38 -42.01 -17.72 8.21
CA THR A 38 -41.11 -17.75 7.07
C THR A 38 -40.23 -18.97 7.27
N ALA A 39 -40.61 -20.06 6.61
CA ALA A 39 -39.75 -21.21 6.42
C ALA A 39 -38.36 -20.68 6.07
N ILE A 40 -37.42 -20.85 6.99
CA ILE A 40 -36.05 -20.38 6.81
C ILE A 40 -35.51 -21.21 5.68
N LYS A 41 -35.56 -20.65 4.46
CA LYS A 41 -35.01 -21.29 3.28
C LYS A 41 -33.52 -21.30 3.52
N GLU A 42 -33.00 -22.48 3.90
CA GLU A 42 -31.57 -22.72 4.11
C GLU A 42 -30.76 -21.93 3.07
N PRO A 43 -29.79 -21.10 3.49
CA PRO A 43 -29.10 -20.22 2.57
C PRO A 43 -28.49 -21.05 1.45
N VAL A 44 -28.84 -20.71 0.20
CA VAL A 44 -28.34 -21.43 -0.97
C VAL A 44 -26.82 -21.30 -0.98
N LYS A 45 -26.13 -22.42 -0.75
CA LYS A 45 -24.67 -22.47 -0.75
C LYS A 45 -24.17 -22.20 -2.16
N ILE A 46 -23.70 -20.99 -2.39
CA ILE A 46 -22.96 -20.66 -3.61
C ILE A 46 -21.50 -21.07 -3.44
N THR A 47 -21.00 -21.87 -4.38
CA THR A 47 -19.59 -22.24 -4.43
C THR A 47 -18.87 -21.18 -5.26
N VAL A 48 -18.01 -20.40 -4.62
CA VAL A 48 -17.16 -19.40 -5.29
C VAL A 48 -15.78 -20.02 -5.49
N MET A 49 -15.37 -20.14 -6.76
CA MET A 49 -14.01 -20.57 -7.09
C MET A 49 -13.04 -19.45 -6.72
N ASN A 50 -11.94 -19.80 -6.07
CA ASN A 50 -10.84 -18.86 -5.83
C ASN A 50 -10.07 -18.67 -7.16
N PRO A 51 -10.08 -17.47 -7.78
CA PRO A 51 -9.35 -17.23 -9.02
C PRO A 51 -7.84 -17.12 -8.79
N ALA A 52 -7.37 -17.14 -7.54
CA ALA A 52 -5.96 -17.13 -7.23
C ALA A 52 -5.30 -18.43 -7.70
N ILE A 53 -4.63 -18.33 -8.84
CA ILE A 53 -3.63 -19.32 -9.25
C ILE A 53 -2.47 -19.17 -8.26
N ALA A 54 -2.15 -20.24 -7.53
CA ALA A 54 -0.89 -20.29 -6.81
C ALA A 54 0.22 -20.27 -7.87
N ASN A 55 0.85 -19.12 -8.11
CA ASN A 55 1.99 -19.05 -9.01
C ASN A 55 3.07 -19.96 -8.42
N PRO A 56 3.43 -21.07 -9.10
CA PRO A 56 4.57 -21.84 -8.65
C PRO A 56 5.79 -20.94 -8.71
N PHE A 57 6.64 -21.00 -7.69
CA PHE A 57 7.93 -20.35 -7.78
C PHE A 57 8.69 -20.97 -8.94
N VAL A 58 9.14 -20.13 -9.86
CA VAL A 58 10.01 -20.56 -10.95
C VAL A 58 11.41 -20.77 -10.37
N ASP A 59 12.05 -21.88 -10.73
CA ASP A 59 13.44 -22.12 -10.41
C ASP A 59 14.31 -21.02 -11.02
N ARG A 60 15.06 -20.34 -10.16
CA ARG A 60 15.94 -19.25 -10.61
C ARG A 60 17.17 -19.83 -11.26
N VAL A 61 17.20 -19.82 -12.59
CA VAL A 61 18.42 -20.11 -13.35
C VAL A 61 19.31 -18.88 -13.31
N ALA A 62 20.52 -19.02 -12.77
CA ALA A 62 21.48 -17.93 -12.74
C ALA A 62 21.97 -17.64 -14.17
N LEU A 63 21.96 -16.36 -14.56
CA LEU A 63 22.48 -15.93 -15.87
C LEU A 63 24.01 -15.98 -15.95
N THR A 64 24.68 -16.11 -14.81
CA THR A 64 26.13 -16.22 -14.65
C THR A 64 26.46 -17.02 -13.39
N GLU A 65 27.66 -17.57 -13.31
CA GLU A 65 28.16 -18.18 -12.08
C GLU A 65 28.18 -17.13 -10.96
N ARG A 66 27.69 -17.51 -9.78
CA ARG A 66 27.66 -16.64 -8.61
C ARG A 66 29.05 -16.63 -7.97
N LEU A 67 29.53 -15.45 -7.60
CA LEU A 67 30.74 -15.32 -6.81
C LEU A 67 30.54 -15.88 -5.40
N ASP A 68 31.51 -16.62 -4.90
CA ASP A 68 31.51 -17.14 -3.52
C ASP A 68 31.74 -16.02 -2.48
N THR A 69 32.52 -15.01 -2.85
CA THR A 69 32.87 -13.86 -1.98
C THR A 69 33.13 -12.59 -2.80
N LEU A 70 32.97 -11.44 -2.13
CA LEU A 70 33.30 -10.12 -2.66
C LEU A 70 34.70 -9.63 -2.21
N ASP A 71 35.38 -10.35 -1.32
CA ASP A 71 36.71 -9.97 -0.83
C ASP A 71 37.72 -9.84 -1.99
N GLY A 72 38.38 -8.69 -2.10
CA GLY A 72 39.34 -8.37 -3.16
C GLY A 72 38.71 -8.17 -4.54
N LYS A 73 37.38 -8.06 -4.62
CA LYS A 73 36.63 -7.87 -5.87
C LYS A 73 36.18 -6.42 -6.03
N THR A 74 35.96 -6.05 -7.29
CA THR A 74 35.40 -4.74 -7.64
C THR A 74 33.89 -4.83 -7.79
N LEU A 75 33.16 -4.10 -6.96
CA LEU A 75 31.71 -3.94 -7.00
C LEU A 75 31.37 -2.57 -7.59
N TYR A 76 30.64 -2.57 -8.70
CA TYR A 76 30.10 -1.35 -9.30
C TYR A 76 28.70 -1.07 -8.74
N LEU A 77 28.51 0.14 -8.21
CA LEU A 77 27.20 0.66 -7.83
C LEU A 77 26.75 1.63 -8.93
N VAL A 78 25.72 1.27 -9.69
CA VAL A 78 25.29 2.01 -10.87
C VAL A 78 23.94 2.66 -10.63
N ASP A 79 23.95 3.99 -10.60
CA ASP A 79 22.73 4.81 -10.62
C ASP A 79 22.24 5.01 -12.05
N ILE A 80 21.00 4.59 -12.31
CA ILE A 80 20.34 4.74 -13.61
C ILE A 80 19.79 6.15 -13.87
N ASN A 81 19.99 7.10 -12.94
CA ASN A 81 19.59 8.50 -13.07
C ASN A 81 18.07 8.68 -13.23
N TRP A 82 17.29 7.84 -12.53
CA TRP A 82 15.84 7.98 -12.47
C TRP A 82 15.47 9.13 -11.53
N GLY A 83 14.66 10.08 -12.04
CA GLY A 83 14.30 11.29 -11.29
C GLY A 83 15.25 12.48 -11.51
N GLY A 84 16.31 12.31 -12.29
CA GLY A 84 17.31 13.34 -12.57
C GLY A 84 18.54 13.28 -11.66
N PRO A 85 19.50 14.19 -11.85
CA PRO A 85 20.83 14.11 -11.24
C PRO A 85 20.85 14.23 -9.71
N ASP A 86 19.82 14.85 -9.14
CA ASP A 86 19.69 15.12 -7.70
C ASP A 86 18.73 14.17 -6.99
N ALA A 87 18.17 13.18 -7.70
CA ALA A 87 17.03 12.42 -7.21
C ALA A 87 17.33 11.65 -5.94
N ALA A 88 18.50 10.99 -5.85
CA ALA A 88 19.01 10.45 -4.60
C ALA A 88 20.35 9.70 -4.66
N TYR A 89 21.29 10.15 -5.50
CA TYR A 89 22.62 9.55 -5.62
C TYR A 89 23.33 9.28 -4.27
N GLY A 90 22.99 10.04 -3.22
CA GLY A 90 23.50 9.87 -1.86
C GLY A 90 23.27 8.49 -1.23
N VAL A 91 22.28 7.70 -1.69
CA VAL A 91 22.12 6.32 -1.19
C VAL A 91 23.33 5.47 -1.56
N PHE A 92 23.90 5.65 -2.77
CA PHE A 92 25.10 4.93 -3.17
C PHE A 92 26.36 5.46 -2.48
N GLU A 93 26.42 6.74 -2.15
CA GLU A 93 27.51 7.31 -1.35
C GLU A 93 27.51 6.72 0.06
N GLU A 94 26.34 6.61 0.71
CA GLU A 94 26.22 5.99 2.03
C GLU A 94 26.55 4.49 1.98
N MET A 95 26.14 3.80 0.92
CA MET A 95 26.55 2.40 0.71
C MET A 95 28.07 2.27 0.55
N GLU A 96 28.71 3.14 -0.23
CA GLU A 96 30.17 3.16 -0.38
C GLU A 96 30.86 3.36 0.98
N ILE A 97 30.38 4.30 1.80
CA ILE A 97 30.86 4.50 3.18
C ILE A 97 30.71 3.22 3.99
N TRP A 98 29.52 2.61 3.99
CA TRP A 98 29.26 1.38 4.73
C TRP A 98 30.18 0.23 4.30
N PHE A 99 30.41 0.06 2.99
CA PHE A 99 31.32 -0.97 2.47
C PHE A 99 32.76 -0.70 2.89
N ASN A 100 33.21 0.55 2.86
CA ASN A 100 34.55 0.90 3.30
C ASN A 100 34.76 0.63 4.80
N GLU A 101 33.72 0.80 5.62
CA GLU A 101 33.78 0.54 7.06
C GLU A 101 33.65 -0.96 7.42
N ASN A 102 32.72 -1.67 6.78
CA ASN A 102 32.32 -3.02 7.18
C ASN A 102 32.94 -4.12 6.31
N MET A 103 33.32 -3.79 5.08
CA MET A 103 33.88 -4.72 4.09
C MET A 103 35.04 -4.09 3.30
N PRO A 104 36.11 -3.62 3.97
CA PRO A 104 37.17 -2.80 3.35
C PRO A 104 37.99 -3.51 2.26
N LYS A 105 37.85 -4.84 2.15
CA LYS A 105 38.48 -5.63 1.08
C LYS A 105 37.71 -5.55 -0.24
N VAL A 106 36.47 -5.09 -0.22
CA VAL A 106 35.66 -4.88 -1.43
C VAL A 106 36.02 -3.53 -2.01
N ASN A 107 36.41 -3.51 -3.27
CA ASN A 107 36.65 -2.26 -3.99
C ASN A 107 35.33 -1.76 -4.57
N VAL A 108 34.73 -0.75 -3.95
CA VAL A 108 33.46 -0.17 -4.41
C VAL A 108 33.73 0.97 -5.38
N VAL A 109 32.99 0.99 -6.50
CA VAL A 109 33.06 2.06 -7.50
C VAL A 109 31.64 2.55 -7.77
N VAL A 110 31.34 3.77 -7.37
CA VAL A 110 30.05 4.41 -7.68
C VAL A 110 30.12 5.05 -9.06
N LYS A 111 29.12 4.78 -9.91
CA LYS A 111 28.98 5.35 -11.25
C LYS A 111 27.55 5.81 -11.47
N ARG A 112 27.42 6.96 -12.13
CA ARG A 112 26.16 7.41 -12.70
C ARG A 112 26.14 7.11 -14.18
N LYS A 113 25.07 6.47 -14.64
CA LYS A 113 24.83 6.21 -16.04
C LYS A 113 24.63 7.52 -16.81
N ALA A 114 25.17 7.62 -18.03
CA ALA A 114 24.93 8.75 -18.90
C ALA A 114 23.48 8.80 -19.42
N GLY A 115 22.93 10.00 -19.50
CA GLY A 115 21.58 10.25 -20.04
C GLY A 115 20.44 9.85 -19.10
N SER A 116 19.26 9.61 -19.67
CA SER A 116 18.11 9.11 -18.93
C SER A 116 18.18 7.60 -18.71
N TYR A 117 17.37 7.08 -17.79
CA TYR A 117 17.23 5.64 -17.56
C TYR A 117 16.79 4.85 -18.82
N MET A 118 16.18 5.52 -19.81
CA MET A 118 15.77 4.93 -21.08
C MET A 118 16.89 4.87 -22.13
N ALA A 119 17.90 5.73 -22.00
CA ALA A 119 19.03 5.72 -22.93
C ALA A 119 19.94 4.53 -22.62
N ASP A 120 20.69 4.03 -23.59
CA ASP A 120 21.75 3.05 -23.34
C ASP A 120 23.07 3.77 -22.97
N ASP A 121 23.96 3.09 -22.24
CA ASP A 121 25.33 3.55 -21.94
C ASP A 121 26.37 2.45 -22.24
N PRO A 122 26.68 2.21 -23.53
CA PRO A 122 27.58 1.12 -23.93
C PRO A 122 28.99 1.26 -23.36
N ALA A 123 29.44 2.49 -23.10
CA ALA A 123 30.77 2.76 -22.54
C ALA A 123 30.85 2.28 -21.09
N LEU A 124 29.84 2.57 -20.28
CA LEU A 124 29.75 2.10 -18.90
C LEU A 124 29.65 0.57 -18.85
N TRP A 125 28.83 -0.05 -19.70
CA TRP A 125 28.70 -1.52 -19.72
C TRP A 125 29.99 -2.21 -20.11
N LYS A 126 30.75 -1.64 -21.05
CA LYS A 126 32.07 -2.14 -21.42
C LYS A 126 33.07 -2.00 -20.27
N GLU A 127 33.10 -0.86 -19.58
CA GLU A 127 33.96 -0.67 -18.41
C GLU A 127 33.67 -1.71 -17.31
N ILE A 128 32.39 -1.92 -17.00
CA ILE A 128 31.95 -2.89 -15.98
C ILE A 128 32.30 -4.31 -16.41
N GLY A 129 32.14 -4.66 -17.69
CA GLY A 129 32.53 -5.97 -18.21
C GLY A 129 34.04 -6.24 -18.15
N GLU A 130 34.88 -5.20 -18.26
CA GLU A 130 36.34 -5.32 -18.23
C GLU A 130 36.92 -5.31 -16.80
N LYS A 131 36.32 -4.52 -15.89
CA LYS A 131 36.91 -4.23 -14.56
C LYS A 131 36.05 -4.69 -13.40
N GLY A 132 34.75 -4.87 -13.61
CA GLY A 132 33.78 -5.24 -12.60
C GLY A 132 33.72 -6.75 -12.41
N HIS A 133 33.61 -7.17 -11.15
CA HIS A 133 33.28 -8.56 -10.82
C HIS A 133 31.80 -8.71 -10.50
N ALA A 134 31.20 -7.66 -9.95
CA ALA A 134 29.78 -7.56 -9.67
C ALA A 134 29.29 -6.15 -9.96
N ALA A 135 28.02 -6.03 -10.33
CA ALA A 135 27.34 -4.75 -10.51
C ALA A 135 25.98 -4.79 -9.82
N LEU A 136 25.67 -3.72 -9.07
CA LEU A 136 24.36 -3.45 -8.53
C LEU A 136 23.79 -2.25 -9.28
N ILE A 137 22.73 -2.50 -10.04
CA ILE A 137 22.06 -1.49 -10.85
C ILE A 137 20.75 -1.16 -10.15
N GLY A 138 20.52 0.12 -9.88
CA GLY A 138 19.33 0.53 -9.16
C GLY A 138 19.01 2.00 -9.34
N VAL A 139 17.91 2.38 -8.71
CA VAL A 139 17.54 3.77 -8.50
C VAL A 139 18.06 4.17 -7.13
N SER A 140 18.86 5.22 -7.10
CA SER A 140 19.14 5.95 -5.87
C SER A 140 17.92 6.86 -5.66
N GLY A 141 17.10 6.57 -4.66
CA GLY A 141 15.74 7.13 -4.46
C GLY A 141 15.60 8.05 -3.25
#